data_AF-A0A6X8U9Z1-F1
#
_entry.id   AF-A0A6X8U9Z1-F1
#
_cell.length_a   1.000
_cell.length_b   1.000
_cell.length_c   1.000
_cell.angle_alpha   90.00
_cell.angle_beta   90.00
_cell.angle_gamma   90.00
#
_symmetry.space_group_name_H-M   'P 1'
#
loop_
_entity.id
_entity.type
_entity.pdbx_description
1 polymer ?
#
loop_
_entity_poly.entity_id
_entity_poly.type
_entity_poly.pdbx_seq_one_letter_code
_entity_poly.pdbx_strand_id
1 'polypeptide(L)'
;LQLIKEQENDQKKRIAAQKKLEKEQLDYQKKITRELKSQKRAISPSHKFNRPVINKSDETEDITESYDVFISHATEDKDSFVRPLAELLRAKGINVWYDEFSLGWGKSLRKTIDYGLANSRFGVVVLSKSFIKKDWTEYELNGLTAREMSGENQVILPIWHEVSK
;
A
#
# COMPACT_ATOMS: atom_id res chain seq x y z
N LEU A 1 -6.74 -54.93 -21.07
CA LEU A 1 -5.34 -54.83 -20.58
C LEU A 1 -4.58 -53.64 -21.20
N GLN A 2 -4.63 -53.45 -22.52
CA GLN A 2 -3.89 -52.36 -23.20
C GLN A 2 -4.43 -50.95 -22.87
N LEU A 3 -5.75 -50.78 -22.81
CA LEU A 3 -6.42 -49.50 -22.50
C LEU A 3 -6.11 -48.97 -21.08
N ILE A 4 -6.05 -49.87 -20.08
CA ILE A 4 -5.74 -49.52 -18.68
C ILE A 4 -4.29 -49.05 -18.57
N LYS A 5 -3.37 -49.72 -19.27
CA LYS A 5 -1.94 -49.38 -19.28
C LYS A 5 -1.68 -48.01 -19.91
N GLU A 6 -2.48 -47.64 -20.91
CA GLU A 6 -2.40 -46.34 -21.58
C GLU A 6 -2.96 -45.20 -20.69
N GLN A 7 -4.10 -45.43 -20.02
CA GLN A 7 -4.64 -44.49 -19.03
C GLN A 7 -3.68 -44.25 -17.85
N GLU A 8 -3.02 -45.29 -17.34
CA GLU A 8 -2.01 -45.15 -16.29
C GLU A 8 -0.80 -44.34 -16.74
N ASN A 9 -0.36 -44.50 -17.99
CA ASN A 9 0.79 -43.77 -18.53
C ASN A 9 0.48 -42.29 -18.72
N ASP A 10 -0.73 -41.98 -19.19
CA ASP A 10 -1.20 -40.61 -19.34
C ASP A 10 -1.43 -39.92 -17.99
N GLN A 11 -1.97 -40.64 -16.98
CA GLN A 11 -2.06 -40.12 -15.63
C GLN A 11 -0.66 -39.83 -15.04
N LYS A 12 0.31 -40.74 -15.23
CA LYS A 12 1.69 -40.49 -14.78
C LYS A 12 2.32 -39.27 -15.45
N LYS A 13 2.09 -39.07 -16.76
CA LYS A 13 2.56 -37.88 -17.49
C LYS A 13 1.91 -36.60 -16.97
N ARG A 14 0.60 -36.61 -16.72
CA ARG A 14 -0.13 -35.45 -16.17
C ARG A 14 0.35 -35.09 -14.77
N ILE A 15 0.55 -36.08 -13.90
CA ILE A 15 1.07 -35.87 -12.54
C ILE A 15 2.50 -35.31 -12.60
N ALA A 16 3.35 -35.83 -13.49
CA ALA A 16 4.71 -35.33 -13.65
C ALA A 16 4.74 -33.87 -14.17
N ALA A 17 3.88 -33.54 -15.14
CA ALA A 17 3.74 -32.19 -15.65
C ALA A 17 3.24 -31.22 -14.58
N GLN A 18 2.26 -31.64 -13.78
CA GLN A 18 1.69 -30.83 -12.70
C GLN A 18 2.71 -30.58 -11.58
N LYS A 19 3.46 -31.61 -11.16
CA LYS A 19 4.55 -31.46 -10.19
C LYS A 19 5.68 -30.56 -10.70
N LYS A 20 5.97 -30.60 -12.00
CA LYS A 20 6.98 -29.73 -12.62
C LYS A 20 6.53 -28.27 -12.60
N LEU A 21 5.28 -28.00 -12.99
CA LEU A 21 4.69 -26.66 -12.96
C LEU A 21 4.65 -26.10 -11.53
N GLU A 22 4.25 -26.91 -10.55
CA GLU A 22 4.20 -26.52 -9.14
C GLU A 22 5.60 -26.20 -8.60
N LYS A 23 6.61 -26.98 -8.99
CA LYS A 23 8.01 -26.71 -8.64
C LYS A 23 8.52 -25.41 -9.26
N GLU A 24 8.22 -25.16 -10.54
CA GLU A 24 8.60 -23.91 -11.23
C GLU A 24 7.92 -22.69 -10.59
N GLN A 25 6.63 -22.79 -10.26
CA GLN A 25 5.91 -21.74 -9.53
C GLN A 25 6.53 -21.50 -8.15
N LEU A 26 6.87 -22.56 -7.41
CA LEU A 26 7.48 -22.45 -6.09
C LEU A 26 8.87 -21.80 -6.16
N ASP A 27 9.69 -22.16 -7.15
CA ASP A 27 11.01 -21.59 -7.34
C ASP A 27 10.94 -20.11 -7.76
N TYR A 28 9.95 -19.74 -8.58
CA TYR A 28 9.65 -18.36 -8.92
C TYR A 28 9.24 -17.54 -7.68
N GLN A 29 8.32 -18.07 -6.86
CA GLN A 29 7.88 -17.42 -5.62
C GLN A 29 9.03 -17.26 -4.61
N LYS A 30 9.92 -18.25 -4.50
CA LYS A 30 11.13 -18.16 -3.66
C LYS A 30 12.10 -17.10 -4.17
N LYS A 31 12.25 -16.96 -5.49
CA LYS A 31 13.11 -15.94 -6.11
C LYS A 31 12.59 -14.53 -5.81
N ILE A 32 11.30 -14.28 -6.05
CA ILE A 32 10.64 -13.01 -5.69
C ILE A 32 10.83 -12.70 -4.20
N THR A 33 10.60 -13.69 -3.32
CA THR A 33 10.74 -13.51 -1.88
C THR A 33 12.17 -13.15 -1.47
N ARG A 34 13.18 -13.79 -2.08
CA ARG A 34 14.58 -13.51 -1.81
C ARG A 34 14.97 -12.10 -2.27
N GLU A 35 14.47 -11.68 -3.43
CA GLU A 35 14.70 -10.36 -4.01
C GLU A 35 14.05 -9.25 -3.16
N LEU A 36 12.82 -9.47 -2.69
CA LEU A 36 12.15 -8.60 -1.72
C LEU A 36 12.93 -8.53 -0.40
N LYS A 37 13.47 -9.65 0.11
CA LYS A 37 14.23 -9.69 1.35
C LYS A 37 15.60 -8.98 1.23
N SER A 38 16.26 -9.05 0.07
CA SER A 38 17.50 -8.30 -0.17
C SER A 38 17.25 -6.80 -0.26
N GLN A 39 16.15 -6.37 -0.90
CA GLN A 39 15.75 -4.96 -0.94
C GLN A 39 15.37 -4.47 0.47
N LYS A 40 14.62 -5.26 1.24
CA LYS A 40 14.24 -4.93 2.61
C LYS A 40 15.42 -4.88 3.59
N ARG A 41 16.51 -5.64 3.33
CA ARG A 41 17.77 -5.55 4.11
C ARG A 41 18.59 -4.31 3.78
N ALA A 42 18.53 -3.81 2.53
CA ALA A 42 19.12 -2.52 2.17
C ALA A 42 18.33 -1.33 2.76
N ILE A 43 17.09 -1.56 3.20
CA ILE A 43 16.16 -0.54 3.73
C ILE A 43 15.83 -0.79 5.21
N SER A 44 16.68 -1.48 5.98
CA SER A 44 16.40 -1.67 7.42
C SER A 44 16.51 -0.34 8.17
N PRO A 45 15.42 0.26 8.68
CA PRO A 45 15.50 1.48 9.47
C PRO A 45 15.66 1.06 10.93
N SER A 46 16.73 1.51 11.56
CA SER A 46 16.91 1.53 13.01
C SER A 46 15.78 2.31 13.68
N HIS A 47 14.64 1.67 13.91
CA HIS A 47 13.51 2.21 14.67
C HIS A 47 13.85 2.15 16.16
N LYS A 48 14.57 3.17 16.66
CA LYS A 48 14.48 3.55 18.06
C LYS A 48 13.31 4.53 18.20
N PHE A 49 12.22 4.01 18.77
CA PHE A 49 11.07 4.78 19.24
C PHE A 49 11.52 5.76 20.33
N ASN A 50 11.76 7.00 19.91
CA ASN A 50 11.66 8.26 20.65
C ASN A 50 12.62 9.24 19.98
N ARG A 51 12.10 10.26 19.29
CA ARG A 51 12.91 11.47 19.08
C ARG A 51 12.26 12.61 19.86
N PRO A 52 12.92 13.13 20.90
CA PRO A 52 12.51 14.36 21.53
C PRO A 52 12.62 15.49 20.50
N VAL A 53 11.75 16.49 20.66
CA VAL A 53 11.81 17.77 19.95
C VAL A 53 13.21 18.38 20.17
N ILE A 54 14.02 18.51 19.12
CA ILE A 54 15.31 19.23 19.20
C ILE A 54 15.45 20.18 18.01
N ASN A 55 15.83 21.40 18.37
CA ASN A 55 16.03 22.60 17.58
C ASN A 55 17.10 22.46 16.49
N LYS A 56 16.93 23.28 15.44
CA LYS A 56 17.87 23.55 14.35
C LYS A 56 19.29 23.86 14.86
N SER A 57 20.27 23.06 14.44
CA SER A 57 21.60 23.52 13.98
C SER A 57 22.40 22.33 13.41
N ASP A 58 22.83 22.52 12.16
CA ASP A 58 23.99 21.90 11.49
C ASP A 58 24.02 20.41 11.07
N GLU A 59 24.28 20.28 9.76
CA GLU A 59 25.02 19.26 9.01
C GLU A 59 24.41 17.87 8.71
N THR A 60 24.09 17.71 7.42
CA THR A 60 24.14 16.52 6.55
C THR A 60 23.59 15.19 7.09
N GLU A 61 22.34 14.89 6.74
CA GLU A 61 21.84 13.51 6.66
C GLU A 61 21.13 13.32 5.31
N ASP A 62 21.41 12.20 4.64
CA ASP A 62 20.69 11.73 3.44
C ASP A 62 19.19 11.78 3.73
N ILE A 63 18.50 12.79 3.20
CA ILE A 63 17.07 12.95 3.38
C ILE A 63 16.41 11.92 2.46
N THR A 64 16.27 10.69 2.92
CA THR A 64 15.15 9.87 2.44
C THR A 64 13.92 10.64 2.88
N GLU A 65 13.31 11.41 1.99
CA GLU A 65 12.17 12.29 2.30
C GLU A 65 11.01 11.46 2.84
N SER A 66 11.02 11.26 4.16
CA SER A 66 9.95 10.60 4.89
C SER A 66 8.92 11.66 5.25
N TYR A 67 7.70 11.47 4.78
CA TYR A 67 6.57 12.33 5.09
C TYR A 67 5.94 11.91 6.43
N ASP A 68 5.36 12.85 7.16
CA ASP A 68 4.58 12.49 8.34
C ASP A 68 3.25 11.87 7.92
N VAL A 69 2.61 12.48 6.91
CA VAL A 69 1.27 12.09 6.46
C VAL A 69 1.19 12.14 4.93
N PHE A 70 0.64 11.09 4.32
CA PHE A 70 0.11 11.19 2.95
C PHE A 70 -1.41 11.35 2.95
N ILE A 71 -1.98 12.03 1.96
CA ILE A 71 -3.43 12.19 1.81
C ILE A 71 -3.91 11.61 0.48
N SER A 72 -4.55 10.46 0.55
CA SER A 72 -5.23 9.81 -0.58
C SER A 72 -6.63 10.39 -0.76
N HIS A 73 -6.94 10.83 -1.97
CA HIS A 73 -8.19 11.54 -2.28
C HIS A 73 -8.60 11.36 -3.74
N ALA A 74 -9.88 11.62 -4.03
CA ALA A 74 -10.33 11.75 -5.41
C ALA A 74 -9.78 13.05 -6.02
N THR A 75 -9.37 13.04 -7.28
CA THR A 75 -8.86 14.24 -7.97
C THR A 75 -9.81 15.44 -7.85
N GLU A 76 -11.11 15.19 -7.81
CA GLU A 76 -12.18 16.15 -7.67
C GLU A 76 -12.19 16.88 -6.31
N ASP A 77 -11.63 16.27 -5.27
CA ASP A 77 -11.61 16.85 -3.91
C ASP A 77 -10.32 17.65 -3.62
N LYS A 78 -9.40 17.66 -4.58
CA LYS A 78 -8.05 18.20 -4.40
C LYS A 78 -8.06 19.66 -3.96
N ASP A 79 -8.80 20.49 -4.69
CA ASP A 79 -8.78 21.95 -4.49
C ASP A 79 -9.81 22.41 -3.48
N SER A 80 -10.95 21.71 -3.39
CA SER A 80 -12.05 22.06 -2.49
C SER A 80 -11.78 21.70 -1.04
N PHE A 81 -11.06 20.60 -0.78
CA PHE A 81 -10.90 20.08 0.59
C PHE A 81 -9.45 19.73 0.93
N VAL A 82 -8.75 19.00 0.07
CA VAL A 82 -7.47 18.38 0.41
C VAL A 82 -6.34 19.40 0.51
N ARG A 83 -6.26 20.35 -0.43
CA ARG A 83 -5.26 21.41 -0.41
C ARG A 83 -5.39 22.30 0.84
N PRO A 84 -6.59 22.83 1.19
CA PRO A 84 -6.78 23.53 2.47
C PRO A 84 -6.37 22.70 3.69
N LEU A 85 -6.74 21.41 3.73
CA LEU A 85 -6.35 20.51 4.82
C LEU A 85 -4.83 20.34 4.91
N ALA A 86 -4.16 20.10 3.78
CA ALA A 86 -2.72 19.94 3.73
C ALA A 86 -1.98 21.21 4.17
N GLU A 87 -2.45 22.39 3.76
CA GLU A 87 -1.90 23.68 4.17
C GLU A 87 -2.04 23.90 5.69
N LEU A 88 -3.19 23.58 6.27
CA LEU A 88 -3.41 23.65 7.72
C LEU A 88 -2.50 22.70 8.52
N LEU A 89 -2.28 21.49 8.01
CA LEU A 89 -1.37 20.52 8.63
C LEU A 89 0.10 20.98 8.52
N ARG A 90 0.51 21.49 7.36
CA ARG A 90 1.85 22.07 7.15
C ARG A 90 2.10 23.28 8.04
N ALA A 91 1.09 24.14 8.23
CA ALA A 91 1.17 25.27 9.17
C ALA A 91 1.39 24.83 10.63
N LYS A 92 1.05 23.59 10.97
CA LYS A 92 1.33 22.97 12.28
C LYS A 92 2.66 22.20 12.32
N GLY A 93 3.47 22.30 11.27
CA GLY A 93 4.78 21.65 11.18
C GLY A 93 4.75 20.18 10.76
N ILE A 94 3.63 19.70 10.21
CA ILE A 94 3.49 18.31 9.73
C ILE A 94 3.90 18.26 8.25
N ASN A 95 4.82 17.37 7.89
CA ASN A 95 5.19 17.18 6.50
C ASN A 95 4.13 16.35 5.75
N VAL A 96 3.44 16.98 4.79
CA VAL A 96 2.28 16.39 4.09
C VAL A 96 2.53 16.22 2.60
N TRP A 97 2.16 15.05 2.09
CA TRP A 97 2.22 14.69 0.68
C TRP A 97 0.84 14.28 0.15
N TYR A 98 0.37 14.89 -0.94
CA TYR A 98 -0.97 14.59 -1.45
C TYR A 98 -1.07 14.59 -2.98
N ASP A 99 -0.28 15.38 -3.71
CA ASP A 99 -0.42 15.51 -5.16
C ASP A 99 -0.31 14.17 -5.93
N GLU A 100 0.63 13.30 -5.55
CA GLU A 100 0.79 11.97 -6.18
C GLU A 100 -0.31 10.97 -5.82
N PHE A 101 -1.05 11.26 -4.75
CA PHE A 101 -2.09 10.41 -4.17
C PHE A 101 -3.49 10.78 -4.66
N SER A 102 -3.55 11.59 -5.72
CA SER A 102 -4.77 11.89 -6.45
C SER A 102 -5.23 10.66 -7.25
N LEU A 103 -6.41 10.14 -6.89
CA LEU A 103 -7.00 8.94 -7.47
C LEU A 103 -7.94 9.29 -8.64
N GLY A 104 -7.56 8.86 -9.84
CA GLY A 104 -8.39 8.87 -11.04
C GLY A 104 -8.98 7.48 -11.34
N TRP A 105 -9.82 7.40 -12.37
CA TRP A 105 -10.37 6.14 -12.87
C TRP A 105 -9.25 5.15 -13.26
N GLY A 106 -9.42 3.87 -12.89
CA GLY A 106 -8.47 2.80 -13.23
C GLY A 106 -7.17 2.79 -12.42
N LYS A 107 -6.95 3.72 -11.48
CA LYS A 107 -5.89 3.59 -10.48
C LYS A 107 -6.30 2.55 -9.44
N SER A 108 -5.32 1.90 -8.80
CA SER A 108 -5.55 0.97 -7.69
C SER A 108 -5.42 1.70 -6.37
N LEU A 109 -6.47 1.64 -5.54
CA LEU A 109 -6.48 2.23 -4.20
C LEU A 109 -5.44 1.56 -3.31
N ARG A 110 -5.37 0.22 -3.36
CA ARG A 110 -4.44 -0.55 -2.54
C ARG A 110 -2.99 -0.20 -2.82
N LYS A 111 -2.60 -0.15 -4.12
CA LYS A 111 -1.22 0.22 -4.51
C LYS A 111 -0.86 1.62 -4.04
N THR A 112 -1.81 2.55 -4.14
CA THR A 112 -1.62 3.93 -3.71
C THR A 112 -1.39 3.99 -2.20
N ILE A 113 -2.19 3.29 -1.39
CA ILE A 113 -2.01 3.21 0.06
C ILE A 113 -0.66 2.56 0.42
N ASP A 114 -0.31 1.44 -0.22
CA ASP A 114 0.95 0.75 0.02
C ASP A 114 2.16 1.65 -0.27
N TYR A 115 2.10 2.43 -1.35
CA TYR A 115 3.12 3.43 -1.68
C TYR A 115 3.18 4.56 -0.66
N GLY A 116 2.03 5.03 -0.17
CA GLY A 116 1.96 6.09 0.84
C GLY A 116 2.54 5.66 2.17
N LEU A 117 2.19 4.45 2.63
CA LEU A 117 2.68 3.87 3.87
C LEU A 117 4.17 3.51 3.82
N ALA A 118 4.73 3.27 2.63
CA ALA A 118 6.17 3.05 2.47
C ALA A 118 7.00 4.33 2.67
N ASN A 119 6.41 5.50 2.40
CA ASN A 119 7.09 6.79 2.43
C ASN A 119 6.62 7.71 3.55
N SER A 120 5.53 7.36 4.24
CA SER A 120 4.93 8.19 5.28
C SER A 120 4.55 7.40 6.53
N ARG A 121 4.52 8.09 7.67
CA ARG A 121 4.20 7.49 8.97
C ARG A 121 2.71 7.17 9.10
N PHE A 122 1.86 8.02 8.55
CA PHE A 122 0.41 7.86 8.55
C PHE A 122 -0.18 8.13 7.16
N GLY A 123 -1.34 7.55 6.89
CA GLY A 123 -2.15 7.83 5.71
C GLY A 123 -3.51 8.38 6.08
N VAL A 124 -3.93 9.44 5.43
CA VAL A 124 -5.29 9.95 5.48
C VAL A 124 -6.00 9.56 4.19
N VAL A 125 -7.21 9.01 4.30
CA VAL A 125 -8.03 8.67 3.12
C VAL A 125 -9.31 9.49 3.17
N VAL A 126 -9.49 10.36 2.18
CA VAL A 126 -10.69 11.20 2.04
C VAL A 126 -11.77 10.42 1.31
N LEU A 127 -12.77 9.97 2.08
CA LEU A 127 -13.94 9.25 1.61
C LEU A 127 -15.05 10.26 1.27
N SER A 128 -15.00 10.80 0.05
CA SER A 128 -16.01 11.70 -0.50
C SER A 128 -17.02 10.98 -1.40
N LYS A 129 -18.07 11.70 -1.83
CA LYS A 129 -18.95 11.21 -2.90
C LYS A 129 -18.19 10.89 -4.18
N SER A 130 -17.21 11.71 -4.56
CA SER A 130 -16.39 11.53 -5.75
C SER A 130 -15.47 10.32 -5.61
N PHE A 131 -14.96 10.06 -4.41
CA PHE A 131 -14.17 8.88 -4.09
C PHE A 131 -15.00 7.60 -4.21
N ILE A 132 -16.19 7.56 -3.60
CA ILE A 132 -17.08 6.39 -3.57
C ILE A 132 -17.63 6.07 -4.97
N LYS A 133 -17.87 7.09 -5.80
CA LYS A 133 -18.34 6.92 -7.19
C LYS A 133 -17.31 6.28 -8.12
N LYS A 134 -16.03 6.26 -7.74
CA LYS A 134 -15.01 5.58 -8.56
C LYS A 134 -15.21 4.08 -8.47
N ASP A 135 -14.94 3.39 -9.57
CA ASP A 135 -15.17 1.95 -9.75
C ASP A 135 -14.09 1.13 -9.03
N TRP A 136 -14.07 1.22 -7.69
CA TRP A 136 -13.22 0.39 -6.86
C TRP A 136 -13.77 -1.02 -6.81
N THR A 137 -12.88 -2.01 -6.92
CA THR A 137 -13.30 -3.38 -6.65
C THR A 137 -13.70 -3.52 -5.17
N GLU A 138 -14.74 -4.32 -4.87
CA GLU A 138 -15.12 -4.61 -3.48
C GLU A 138 -13.94 -5.12 -2.65
N TYR A 139 -13.03 -5.87 -3.27
CA TYR A 139 -11.81 -6.34 -2.66
C TYR A 139 -10.88 -5.21 -2.18
N GLU A 140 -10.72 -4.14 -2.98
CA GLU A 140 -9.90 -2.99 -2.60
C GLU A 140 -10.52 -2.19 -1.45
N LEU A 141 -11.83 -1.98 -1.48
CA LEU A 141 -12.54 -1.26 -0.43
C LEU A 141 -12.53 -2.05 0.89
N ASN A 142 -12.78 -3.36 0.84
CA ASN A 142 -12.68 -4.23 2.00
C ASN A 142 -11.26 -4.29 2.57
N GLY A 143 -10.25 -4.24 1.70
CA GLY A 143 -8.85 -4.17 2.10
C GLY A 143 -8.48 -2.90 2.87
N LEU A 144 -9.11 -1.76 2.54
CA LEU A 144 -8.97 -0.52 3.30
C LEU A 144 -9.60 -0.66 4.69
N THR A 145 -10.85 -1.12 4.77
CA THR A 145 -11.57 -1.30 6.04
C THR A 145 -10.88 -2.28 6.98
N ALA A 146 -10.34 -3.38 6.44
CA ALA A 146 -9.59 -4.35 7.25
C ALA A 146 -8.34 -3.73 7.91
N ARG A 147 -7.67 -2.80 7.21
CA ARG A 147 -6.49 -2.09 7.73
C ARG A 147 -6.85 -1.02 8.76
N GLU A 148 -8.06 -0.47 8.70
CA GLU A 148 -8.63 0.40 9.74
C GLU A 148 -8.91 -0.39 11.02
N MET A 149 -9.45 -1.62 10.89
CA MET A 149 -9.94 -2.43 12.01
C MET A 149 -8.86 -3.26 12.73
N SER A 150 -7.71 -3.51 12.10
CA SER A 150 -6.58 -4.23 12.73
C SER A 150 -5.88 -3.34 13.78
N GLY A 151 -6.44 -3.33 15.00
CA GLY A 151 -6.19 -2.37 16.07
C GLY A 151 -4.82 -2.36 16.76
N GLU A 152 -3.76 -2.96 16.21
CA GLU A 152 -2.43 -2.91 16.86
C GLU A 152 -1.57 -1.72 16.43
N ASN A 153 -1.80 -1.14 15.24
CA ASN A 153 -1.14 0.09 14.80
C ASN A 153 -1.99 0.75 13.70
N GLN A 154 -2.99 1.55 14.07
CA GLN A 154 -3.82 2.29 13.11
C GLN A 154 -2.98 3.35 12.38
N VAL A 155 -2.45 2.97 11.22
CA VAL A 155 -1.65 3.84 10.35
C VAL A 155 -2.49 4.56 9.29
N ILE A 156 -3.78 4.21 9.15
CA ILE A 156 -4.72 4.83 8.21
C ILE A 156 -5.87 5.51 8.96
N LEU A 157 -6.14 6.77 8.61
CA LEU A 157 -7.16 7.63 9.19
C LEU A 157 -8.18 8.02 8.11
N PRO A 158 -9.41 7.49 8.15
CA PRO A 158 -10.44 7.88 7.20
C PRO A 158 -11.08 9.23 7.57
N ILE A 159 -11.30 10.08 6.57
CA ILE A 159 -12.09 11.31 6.69
C ILE A 159 -13.31 11.19 5.79
N TRP A 160 -14.49 11.19 6.40
CA TRP A 160 -15.77 11.22 5.69
C TRP A 160 -16.06 12.66 5.27
N HIS A 161 -16.10 12.93 3.96
CA HIS A 161 -16.32 14.27 3.42
C HIS A 161 -17.64 14.33 2.63
N GLU A 162 -18.59 15.13 3.11
CA GLU A 162 -19.92 15.34 2.50
C GLU A 162 -20.75 14.08 2.25
N VAL A 163 -20.51 13.04 3.03
CA VAL A 163 -21.22 11.75 2.97
C VAL A 163 -21.98 11.53 4.26
N SER A 164 -23.29 11.27 4.16
CA SER A 164 -24.13 10.90 5.30
C SER A 164 -24.04 9.40 5.54
N LYS A 165 -24.00 9.03 6.83
CA LYS A 165 -24.01 7.64 7.29
C LYS A 165 -25.38 6.99 7.08
#